data_AF-A0A8X6KL90-F1
#
_entry.id   AF-A0A8X6KL90-F1
#
_cell.length_a   1.000
_cell.length_b   1.000
_cell.length_c   1.000
_cell.angle_alpha   90.00
_cell.angle_beta   90.00
_cell.angle_gamma   90.00
#
_symmetry.space_group_name_H-M   'P 1'
#
loop_
_entity.id
_entity.type
_entity.pdbx_description
1 polymer ?
#
loop_
_entity_poly.entity_id
_entity_poly.type
_entity_poly.pdbx_seq_one_letter_code
_entity_poly.pdbx_strand_id
1 'polypeptide(L)'
;MALSFKDEVLLFFNSPDPRVATWPLMDSPMKTVALVIAYLIFVKILGPALMKNRKPFDLRLPMIVYNFSQVAVSSWIFLNLRLLGWFTKSVACEAIDFQQRDAVGMFIIIFC
;
A
#
# COMPACT_ATOMS: atom_id res chain seq x y z
N MET A 1 -24.38 22.47 0.22
CA MET A 1 -23.67 22.79 1.47
C MET A 1 -22.41 21.94 1.46
N ALA A 2 -21.30 22.50 0.97
CA ALA A 2 -20.03 21.79 0.86
C ALA A 2 -19.50 21.59 2.28
N LEU A 3 -19.38 20.33 2.72
CA LEU A 3 -18.64 20.01 3.92
C LEU A 3 -17.19 20.46 3.69
N SER A 4 -16.62 21.15 4.68
CA SER A 4 -15.25 21.65 4.61
C SER A 4 -14.30 20.46 4.56
N PHE A 5 -13.27 20.50 3.72
CA PHE A 5 -12.24 19.46 3.60
C PHE A 5 -11.65 19.01 4.96
N LYS A 6 -11.65 19.90 5.97
CA LYS A 6 -11.23 19.57 7.34
C LYS A 6 -12.17 18.59 8.06
N ASP A 7 -13.46 18.67 7.81
CA ASP A 7 -14.48 17.87 8.49
C ASP A 7 -14.51 16.43 7.95
N GLU A 8 -14.31 16.25 6.64
CA GLU A 8 -14.11 14.93 6.01
C GLU A 8 -12.85 14.24 6.53
N VAL A 9 -11.76 14.99 6.61
CA VAL A 9 -10.49 14.50 7.12
C VAL A 9 -10.62 14.08 8.59
N LEU A 10 -11.27 14.90 9.43
CA LEU A 10 -11.53 14.55 10.83
C LEU A 10 -12.41 13.30 10.97
N LEU A 11 -13.44 13.15 10.13
CA LEU A 11 -14.32 11.98 10.16
C LEU A 11 -13.56 10.70 9.79
N PHE A 12 -12.66 10.77 8.79
CA PHE A 12 -11.79 9.66 8.39
C PHE A 12 -10.83 9.24 9.51
N PHE A 13 -10.27 10.20 10.25
CA PHE A 13 -9.36 9.92 11.36
C PHE A 13 -10.03 9.34 12.61
N ASN A 14 -11.32 9.61 12.80
CA ASN A 14 -12.02 9.25 14.03
C ASN A 14 -12.63 7.83 14.01
N SER A 15 -12.58 7.14 12.85
CA SER A 15 -13.13 5.78 12.68
C SER A 15 -12.11 4.80 12.08
N PRO A 16 -10.92 4.60 12.69
CA PRO A 16 -9.95 3.63 12.19
C PRO A 16 -10.39 2.19 12.46
N ASP A 17 -10.09 1.28 11.55
CA ASP A 17 -10.28 -0.16 11.78
C ASP A 17 -9.24 -0.65 12.82
N PRO A 18 -9.67 -1.14 14.00
CA PRO A 18 -8.76 -1.56 15.06
C PRO A 18 -7.88 -2.75 14.68
N ARG A 19 -8.23 -3.50 13.63
CA ARG A 19 -7.49 -4.70 13.20
C ARG A 19 -6.14 -4.39 12.57
N VAL A 20 -6.03 -3.23 11.91
CA VAL A 20 -4.79 -2.77 11.24
C VAL A 20 -4.00 -1.76 12.07
N ALA A 21 -4.51 -1.36 13.24
CA ALA A 21 -3.89 -0.30 14.05
C ALA A 21 -2.44 -0.60 14.47
N THR A 22 -2.10 -1.88 14.65
CA THR A 22 -0.73 -2.31 15.02
C THR A 22 0.18 -2.54 13.82
N TRP A 23 -0.32 -2.39 12.59
CA TRP A 23 0.47 -2.62 11.39
C TRP A 23 1.48 -1.49 11.18
N PRO A 24 2.67 -1.80 10.66
CA PRO A 24 3.65 -0.78 10.35
C PRO A 24 3.06 0.24 9.37
N LEU A 25 3.29 1.53 9.63
CA LEU A 25 2.79 2.66 8.85
C LEU A 25 1.26 2.90 8.89
N MET A 26 0.48 2.14 9.66
CA MET A 26 -0.98 2.33 9.77
C MET A 26 -1.44 3.14 10.99
N ASP A 27 -0.56 3.39 11.95
CA ASP A 27 -0.85 4.17 13.16
C ASP A 27 -1.17 5.65 12.87
N SER A 28 -0.51 6.25 11.88
CA SER A 28 -0.85 7.59 11.42
C SER A 28 -0.46 7.78 9.95
N PRO A 29 -1.33 8.34 9.09
CA PRO A 29 -1.01 8.67 7.70
C PRO A 29 0.04 9.77 7.60
N MET A 30 0.35 10.50 8.66
CA MET A 30 1.49 11.43 8.65
C MET A 30 2.80 10.67 8.43
N LYS A 31 2.92 9.43 8.94
CA LYS A 31 4.12 8.59 8.75
C LYS A 31 4.29 8.18 7.28
N THR A 32 3.20 7.82 6.59
CA THR A 32 3.25 7.47 5.16
C THR A 32 3.53 8.69 4.29
N VAL A 33 2.88 9.83 4.57
CA VAL A 33 3.12 11.09 3.85
C VAL A 33 4.57 11.54 3.99
N ALA A 34 5.13 11.50 5.21
CA ALA A 34 6.53 11.83 5.45
C ALA A 34 7.48 10.93 4.65
N LEU A 35 7.21 9.64 4.58
CA LEU A 35 8.00 8.68 3.80
C LEU A 35 7.96 9.00 2.29
N VAL A 36 6.80 9.35 1.75
CA VAL A 36 6.66 9.75 0.34
C VAL A 36 7.42 11.03 0.05
N ILE A 37 7.32 12.05 0.91
CA ILE A 37 8.06 13.31 0.75
C ILE A 37 9.57 13.04 0.79
N ALA A 38 10.04 12.23 1.74
CA ALA A 38 11.44 11.85 1.84
C ALA A 38 11.93 11.12 0.57
N TYR A 39 11.13 10.19 0.03
CA TYR A 39 11.42 9.50 -1.22
C TYR A 39 11.54 10.48 -2.40
N LEU A 40 10.62 11.44 -2.52
CA LEU A 40 10.65 12.43 -3.59
C LEU A 40 11.87 13.35 -3.52
N ILE A 41 12.25 13.80 -2.32
CA ILE A 41 13.48 14.59 -2.11
C ILE A 41 14.71 13.76 -2.50
N PHE A 42 14.76 12.50 -2.08
CA PHE A 42 15.85 11.61 -2.40
C PHE A 42 16.01 11.40 -3.91
N VAL A 43 14.92 11.07 -4.63
CA VAL A 43 14.99 10.76 -6.07
C VAL A 43 15.15 12.00 -6.95
N LYS A 44 14.52 13.13 -6.59
CA LYS A 44 14.55 14.33 -7.45
C LYS A 44 15.74 15.25 -7.20
N ILE A 45 16.23 15.33 -5.96
CA ILE A 45 17.26 16.30 -5.58
C ILE A 45 18.56 15.57 -5.26
N LEU A 46 18.55 14.67 -4.27
CA LEU A 46 19.78 14.07 -3.75
C LEU A 46 20.40 13.08 -4.74
N GLY A 47 19.59 12.24 -5.37
CA GLY A 47 20.03 11.23 -6.35
C GLY A 47 20.79 11.86 -7.53
N PRO A 48 20.19 12.82 -8.27
CA PRO A 48 20.86 13.48 -9.38
C PRO A 48 22.12 14.26 -8.94
N ALA A 49 22.08 14.90 -7.77
CA ALA A 49 23.25 15.61 -7.23
C ALA A 49 24.43 14.66 -6.96
N LEU A 50 24.17 13.47 -6.39
CA LEU A 50 25.18 12.45 -6.12
C LEU A 50 25.69 11.76 -7.40
N MET A 51 24.85 11.63 -8.43
CA MET A 51 25.19 10.97 -9.68
C MET A 51 25.83 11.88 -10.74
N LYS A 52 25.85 13.21 -10.53
CA LYS A 52 26.32 14.20 -11.52
C LYS A 52 27.73 13.92 -12.07
N ASN A 53 28.63 13.40 -11.24
CA ASN A 53 30.03 13.12 -11.62
C ASN A 53 30.39 11.62 -11.55
N ARG A 54 29.39 10.73 -11.54
CA ARG A 54 29.60 9.28 -11.44
C ARG A 54 28.99 8.55 -12.62
N LYS A 55 29.63 7.47 -13.05
CA LYS A 55 29.08 6.56 -14.05
C LYS A 55 27.83 5.86 -13.49
N PRO A 56 26.82 5.58 -14.32
CA PRO A 56 25.63 4.86 -13.88
C PRO A 56 26.01 3.47 -13.34
N PHE A 57 25.32 3.06 -12.28
CA PHE A 57 25.51 1.74 -11.69
C PHE A 57 24.97 0.65 -12.63
N ASP A 58 25.67 -0.47 -12.74
CA ASP A 58 25.12 -1.66 -13.38
C ASP A 58 24.17 -2.36 -12.40
N LEU A 59 22.87 -2.16 -12.62
CA LEU A 59 21.79 -2.68 -11.79
C LEU A 59 21.10 -3.89 -12.43
N ARG A 60 21.69 -4.53 -13.46
CA ARG A 60 21.04 -5.64 -14.18
C ARG A 60 20.59 -6.76 -13.24
N LEU A 61 21.48 -7.27 -12.40
CA LEU A 61 21.17 -8.38 -11.50
C LEU A 61 20.18 -7.99 -10.38
N PRO A 62 20.35 -6.86 -9.67
CA PRO A 62 19.34 -6.36 -8.75
C PRO A 62 17.96 -6.18 -9.38
N MET A 63 17.90 -5.68 -10.61
CA MET A 63 16.63 -5.42 -11.31
C MET A 63 15.93 -6.73 -11.71
N ILE A 64 16.70 -7.74 -12.12
CA ILE A 64 16.17 -9.10 -12.37
C ILE A 64 15.57 -9.68 -11.09
N VAL A 65 16.33 -9.68 -9.98
CA VAL A 65 15.85 -10.19 -8.68
C VAL A 65 14.61 -9.44 -8.20
N TYR A 66 14.60 -8.12 -8.34
CA TYR A 66 13.47 -7.27 -8.00
C TYR A 66 12.22 -7.68 -8.78
N ASN A 67 12.29 -7.75 -10.11
CA ASN A 67 11.16 -8.12 -10.95
C ASN A 67 10.64 -9.55 -10.64
N PHE A 68 11.53 -10.52 -10.42
CA PHE A 68 11.12 -11.88 -10.04
C PHE A 68 10.42 -11.89 -8.68
N SER A 69 10.96 -11.17 -7.70
CA SER A 69 10.34 -11.06 -6.37
C SER A 69 8.96 -10.41 -6.44
N GLN A 70 8.80 -9.38 -7.29
CA GLN A 70 7.52 -8.71 -7.50
C GLN A 70 6.48 -9.66 -8.12
N VAL A 71 6.85 -10.44 -9.15
CA VAL A 71 5.95 -11.43 -9.73
C VAL A 71 5.56 -12.50 -8.70
N ALA A 72 6.53 -13.01 -7.92
CA ALA A 72 6.25 -14.00 -6.88
C ALA A 72 5.26 -13.49 -5.82
N VAL A 73 5.46 -12.26 -5.32
CA VAL A 73 4.57 -11.63 -4.35
C VAL A 73 3.19 -11.35 -4.94
N SER A 74 3.12 -10.83 -6.17
CA SER A 74 1.84 -10.61 -6.86
C SER A 74 1.09 -11.90 -7.12
N SER A 75 1.77 -12.99 -7.53
CA SER A 75 1.17 -14.31 -7.68
C SER A 75 0.66 -14.86 -6.35
N TRP A 76 1.42 -14.69 -5.26
CA TRP A 76 0.98 -15.08 -3.92
C TRP A 76 -0.31 -14.34 -3.52
N ILE A 77 -0.35 -13.01 -3.67
CA ILE A 77 -1.54 -12.21 -3.36
C ILE A 77 -2.72 -12.64 -4.24
N PHE A 78 -2.50 -12.87 -5.54
CA PHE A 78 -3.54 -13.30 -6.47
C PHE A 78 -4.15 -14.65 -6.12
N LEU A 79 -3.34 -15.63 -5.70
CA LEU A 79 -3.84 -16.94 -5.26
C LEU A 79 -4.72 -16.83 -4.02
N ASN A 80 -4.35 -15.97 -3.07
CA ASN A 80 -5.15 -15.74 -1.87
C ASN A 80 -6.46 -15.00 -2.20
N LEU A 81 -6.42 -14.00 -3.09
CA LEU A 81 -7.60 -13.32 -3.61
C LEU A 81 -8.56 -14.29 -4.31
N ARG A 82 -8.03 -15.28 -5.02
CA ARG A 82 -8.84 -16.32 -5.66
C ARG A 82 -9.57 -17.20 -4.66
N LEU A 83 -8.90 -17.59 -3.57
CA LEU A 83 -9.46 -18.51 -2.58
C LEU A 83 -10.44 -17.83 -1.60
N LEU A 84 -10.26 -16.53 -1.32
CA LEU A 84 -10.98 -15.82 -0.26
C LEU A 84 -11.91 -14.70 -0.76
N GLY A 85 -11.78 -14.28 -2.02
CA GLY A 85 -12.47 -13.12 -2.56
C GLY A 85 -13.19 -13.41 -3.87
N TRP A 86 -12.62 -12.93 -4.97
CA TRP A 86 -13.32 -12.69 -6.25
C TRP A 86 -13.94 -13.91 -6.93
N PHE A 87 -13.41 -15.12 -6.72
CA PHE A 87 -13.91 -16.32 -7.38
C PHE A 87 -14.87 -17.15 -6.52
N THR A 88 -14.97 -16.82 -5.23
CA THR A 88 -15.84 -17.50 -4.27
C THR A 88 -16.99 -16.61 -3.78
N LYS A 89 -16.84 -15.29 -3.92
CA LYS A 89 -17.82 -14.27 -3.54
C LYS A 89 -18.42 -13.60 -4.78
N SER A 90 -19.54 -12.90 -4.60
CA SER A 90 -20.13 -12.13 -5.68
C SER A 90 -19.16 -11.03 -6.12
N VAL A 91 -19.01 -10.81 -7.43
CA VAL A 91 -18.20 -9.70 -7.98
C VAL A 91 -18.86 -8.32 -7.77
N ALA A 92 -20.03 -8.29 -7.10
CA ALA A 92 -20.78 -7.09 -6.75
C ALA A 92 -20.56 -6.74 -5.26
N CYS A 93 -21.33 -5.79 -4.71
CA CYS A 93 -21.14 -5.26 -3.35
C CYS A 93 -21.22 -6.37 -2.29
N GLU A 94 -20.04 -6.83 -1.84
CA GLU A 94 -19.85 -7.69 -0.69
C GLU A 94 -19.52 -6.81 0.53
N ALA A 95 -20.20 -7.04 1.65
CA ALA A 95 -19.94 -6.33 2.88
C ALA A 95 -18.56 -6.72 3.46
N ILE A 96 -17.89 -5.76 4.10
CA ILE A 96 -16.63 -6.01 4.80
C ILE A 96 -16.91 -6.89 6.01
N ASP A 97 -16.25 -8.06 6.09
CA ASP A 97 -16.30 -8.89 7.28
C ASP A 97 -15.28 -8.39 8.32
N PHE A 98 -15.79 -7.77 9.39
CA PHE A 98 -14.99 -7.25 10.50
C PHE A 98 -14.51 -8.33 11.48
N GLN A 99 -15.00 -9.57 11.37
CA GLN A 99 -14.58 -10.68 12.22
C GLN A 99 -13.31 -11.37 11.71
N GLN A 100 -12.97 -11.17 10.43
CA GLN A 100 -11.78 -11.75 9.81
C GLN A 100 -10.49 -11.18 10.42
N ARG A 101 -9.65 -12.06 10.99
CA ARG A 101 -8.36 -11.71 11.63
C ARG A 101 -7.13 -12.20 10.88
N ASP A 102 -7.29 -13.01 9.84
CA ASP A 102 -6.14 -13.47 9.05
C ASP A 102 -5.59 -12.29 8.24
N ALA A 103 -4.31 -11.99 8.43
CA ALA A 103 -3.62 -10.88 7.76
C ALA A 103 -3.78 -10.93 6.23
N VAL A 104 -3.90 -12.13 5.67
CA VAL A 104 -4.03 -12.38 4.24
C VAL A 104 -5.44 -12.08 3.71
N GLY A 105 -6.49 -12.33 4.51
CA GLY A 105 -7.87 -11.99 4.15
C GLY A 105 -8.20 -10.50 4.33
N MET A 106 -7.43 -9.79 5.16
CA MET A 106 -7.61 -8.36 5.46
C MET A 106 -7.16 -7.45 4.32
N PHE A 107 -6.27 -7.91 3.44
CA PHE A 107 -5.90 -7.20 2.21
C PHE A 107 -6.99 -7.24 1.12
N ILE A 108 -8.04 -8.02 1.32
CA ILE A 108 -9.15 -8.17 0.38
C ILE A 108 -10.26 -7.21 0.78
N ILE A 109 -10.10 -5.92 0.43
CA ILE A 109 -11.17 -4.93 0.54
C ILE A 109 -11.13 -4.03 -0.70
N ILE A 110 -12.32 -3.59 -1.10
CA ILE A 110 -12.66 -2.49 -2.02
C ILE A 110 -12.91 -2.92 -3.48
N PHE A 111 -14.08 -3.51 -3.74
CA PHE A 111 -14.85 -3.24 -4.97
C PHE A 111 -16.37 -3.18 -4.67
N CYS A 112 -16.70 -2.37 -3.67
CA CYS A 112 -17.82 -1.45 -3.63
C CYS A 112 -17.18 -0.14 -3.12
#